data_AF-A0A0C2MC28-F1
#
_entry.id   AF-A0A0C2MC28-F1
#
_cell.length_a   1.000
_cell.length_b   1.000
_cell.length_c   1.000
_cell.angle_alpha   90.00
_cell.angle_beta   90.00
_cell.angle_gamma   90.00
#
_symmetry.space_group_name_H-M   'P 1'
#
loop_
_entity.id
_entity.type
_entity.pdbx_description
1 polymer ?
#
loop_
_entity_poly.entity_id
_entity_poly.type
_entity_poly.pdbx_seq_one_letter_code
_entity_poly.pdbx_strand_id
1 'polypeptide(L)'
;MYDKSIRKCSFVVDPHFSGFIYVNLKDNDGMIRTYTSRNNGKYFMPIKIIGKGWGRVTNKCAVQLDLICSNDMKKNFPKKGVVKFKGTIHCKYFDIRHIFVSFTGGRTWKILNSQVDKIVTFNNIGAMFGTERTTGRIWVSYDEGNYWYKKYIRAYEFIDLETFDYPDNLIIAAISYNKFKNIYSLFLFNFSNILDRTCQDDDFESRYVGRYYGNCFQGQLISYLMKKPSAICVDKRTEVKVTMNTCPCAIEDFQW
;
A
#
# COMPACT_ATOMS: atom_id res chain seq x y z
N MET A 1 -6.36 21.98 4.58
CA MET A 1 -7.28 22.67 3.66
C MET A 1 -7.69 21.67 2.58
N TYR A 2 -8.97 21.29 2.50
CA TYR A 2 -9.47 20.32 1.52
C TYR A 2 -9.66 21.02 0.17
N ASP A 3 -9.05 20.49 -0.89
CA ASP A 3 -9.27 21.01 -2.24
C ASP A 3 -10.39 20.20 -2.91
N LYS A 4 -11.57 20.81 -2.98
CA LYS A 4 -12.79 20.21 -3.54
C LYS A 4 -12.70 19.96 -5.04
N SER A 5 -11.81 20.66 -5.76
CA SER A 5 -11.65 20.51 -7.22
C SER A 5 -10.94 19.20 -7.59
N ILE A 6 -10.00 18.75 -6.75
CA ILE A 6 -9.19 17.55 -6.96
C ILE A 6 -9.45 16.44 -5.93
N ARG A 7 -10.37 16.66 -4.98
CA ARG A 7 -10.71 15.75 -3.86
C ARG A 7 -9.47 15.33 -3.04
N LYS A 8 -8.44 16.19 -3.00
CA LYS A 8 -7.22 15.94 -2.23
C LYS A 8 -7.24 16.72 -0.93
N CYS A 9 -6.57 16.17 0.06
CA CYS A 9 -6.36 16.77 1.36
C CYS A 9 -4.90 17.06 1.62
N SER A 10 -4.70 17.98 2.56
CA SER A 10 -3.39 18.20 3.17
C SER A 10 -2.97 17.01 4.04
N PHE A 11 -3.91 16.25 4.64
CA PHE A 11 -3.60 15.08 5.44
C PHE A 11 -4.71 14.01 5.37
N VAL A 12 -4.37 12.78 5.72
CA VAL A 12 -5.30 11.67 5.97
C VAL A 12 -4.83 10.87 7.18
N VAL A 13 -5.78 10.27 7.90
CA VAL A 13 -5.50 9.43 9.08
C VAL A 13 -5.72 7.96 8.69
N ASP A 14 -4.85 7.07 9.14
CA ASP A 14 -5.05 5.64 8.94
C ASP A 14 -6.27 5.16 9.75
N PRO A 15 -7.30 4.57 9.13
CA PRO A 15 -8.48 4.11 9.85
C PRO A 15 -8.22 2.86 10.70
N HIS A 16 -7.13 2.14 10.45
CA HIS A 16 -6.77 0.91 11.15
C HIS A 16 -5.85 1.15 12.36
N PHE A 17 -5.10 2.25 12.36
CA PHE A 17 -4.12 2.57 13.40
C PHE A 17 -4.31 3.97 13.95
N SER A 18 -4.72 4.05 15.21
CA SER A 18 -4.77 5.32 15.93
C SER A 18 -3.38 5.98 15.95
N GLY A 19 -3.39 7.27 15.60
CA GLY A 19 -2.20 8.12 15.58
C GLY A 19 -1.30 8.00 14.36
N PHE A 20 -1.70 7.22 13.36
CA PHE A 20 -1.00 7.19 12.08
C PHE A 20 -1.59 8.26 11.16
N ILE A 21 -0.77 9.22 10.78
CA ILE A 21 -1.18 10.40 10.01
C ILE A 21 -0.23 10.54 8.83
N TYR A 22 -0.78 10.77 7.65
CA TYR A 22 -0.04 11.10 6.43
C TYR A 22 -0.35 12.55 6.09
N VAL A 23 0.66 13.38 5.86
CA VAL A 23 0.47 14.82 5.62
C VAL A 23 1.42 15.31 4.53
N ASN A 24 0.91 16.19 3.67
CA ASN A 24 1.69 16.94 2.71
C ASN A 24 2.04 18.30 3.34
N LEU A 25 3.32 18.52 3.61
CA LEU A 25 3.85 19.76 4.17
C LEU A 25 4.73 20.47 3.15
N LYS A 26 4.67 21.80 3.14
CA LYS A 26 5.59 22.63 2.37
C LYS A 26 6.85 22.82 3.21
N ASP A 27 7.99 22.45 2.66
CA ASP A 27 9.28 22.57 3.31
C ASP A 27 9.91 23.95 3.08
N ASN A 28 11.04 24.23 3.72
CA ASN A 28 11.75 25.52 3.65
C ASN A 28 12.22 25.88 2.23
N ASP A 29 12.50 24.87 1.39
CA ASP A 29 12.81 25.05 -0.02
C ASP A 29 11.57 25.28 -0.91
N GLY A 30 10.39 25.35 -0.30
CA GLY A 30 9.11 25.57 -0.96
C GLY A 30 8.51 24.32 -1.62
N MET A 31 9.19 23.18 -1.60
CA MET A 31 8.64 21.94 -2.15
C MET A 31 7.66 21.27 -1.19
N ILE A 32 6.61 20.67 -1.75
CA ILE A 32 5.65 19.88 -0.97
C ILE A 32 6.18 18.45 -0.85
N ARG A 33 6.30 17.97 0.38
CA ARG A 33 6.75 16.61 0.72
C ARG A 33 5.72 15.93 1.60
N THR A 34 5.56 14.62 1.42
CA THR A 34 4.76 13.80 2.31
C THR A 34 5.57 13.35 3.50
N TYR A 35 5.04 13.65 4.68
CA TYR A 35 5.51 13.19 5.98
C TYR A 35 4.50 12.25 6.60
N THR A 36 4.97 11.41 7.51
CA THR A 36 4.11 10.52 8.28
C THR A 36 4.36 10.70 9.77
N SER A 37 3.29 10.78 10.54
CA SER A 37 3.35 10.65 12.00
C SER A 37 2.84 9.28 12.39
N ARG A 38 3.48 8.74 13.43
CA ARG A 38 3.07 7.48 14.04
C ARG A 38 2.92 7.68 15.54
N ASN A 39 2.66 8.87 16.04
CA ASN A 39 2.55 9.13 17.47
C ASN A 39 1.62 10.32 17.70
N ASN A 40 0.40 10.22 17.14
CA ASN A 40 -0.66 11.22 17.29
C ASN A 40 -0.22 12.63 16.84
N GLY A 41 0.66 12.73 15.85
CA GLY A 41 1.14 14.02 15.35
C GLY A 41 2.29 14.66 16.15
N LYS A 42 2.85 13.99 17.18
CA LYS A 42 3.96 14.54 17.97
C LYS A 42 5.24 14.71 17.15
N TYR A 43 5.52 13.74 16.27
CA TYR A 43 6.65 13.79 15.34
C TYR A 43 6.20 13.39 13.93
N PHE A 44 6.78 14.07 12.94
CA PHE A 44 6.59 13.80 11.52
C PHE A 44 7.96 13.50 10.90
N MET A 45 8.06 12.39 10.16
CA MET A 45 9.25 12.06 9.39
C MET A 45 8.90 11.86 7.92
N PRO A 46 9.82 12.23 7.00
CA PRO A 46 9.60 12.02 5.58
C PRO A 46 9.46 10.53 5.28
N ILE A 47 8.68 10.19 4.25
CA ILE A 47 8.51 8.79 3.87
C ILE A 47 9.85 8.14 3.49
N LYS A 48 10.09 6.93 3.97
CA LYS A 48 11.28 6.15 3.64
C LYS A 48 10.99 5.21 2.47
N ILE A 49 11.63 5.43 1.33
CA ILE A 49 11.52 4.56 0.17
C ILE A 49 12.56 3.43 0.26
N ILE A 50 12.14 2.21 -0.08
CA ILE A 50 12.99 1.02 -0.14
C ILE A 50 12.97 0.45 -1.57
N GLY A 51 14.10 -0.11 -2.02
CA GLY A 51 14.25 -0.74 -3.33
C GLY A 51 15.56 -0.38 -4.04
N LYS A 52 16.03 -1.25 -4.93
CA LYS A 52 17.24 -1.02 -5.73
C LYS A 52 17.04 0.20 -6.64
N GLY A 53 18.02 1.12 -6.67
CA GLY A 53 18.02 2.32 -7.52
C GLY A 53 17.38 3.58 -6.92
N TRP A 54 16.49 3.44 -5.93
CA TRP A 54 15.73 4.59 -5.38
C TRP A 54 16.40 5.28 -4.18
N GLY A 55 17.35 4.62 -3.51
CA GLY A 55 18.07 5.19 -2.37
C GLY A 55 18.92 6.44 -2.70
N ARG A 56 19.26 6.67 -3.99
CA ARG A 56 19.92 7.90 -4.46
C ARG A 56 18.94 8.99 -4.91
N VAL A 57 17.70 8.62 -5.25
CA VAL A 57 16.67 9.55 -5.77
C VAL A 57 16.12 10.43 -4.65
N THR A 58 16.03 9.92 -3.42
CA THR A 58 15.43 10.62 -2.28
C THR A 58 16.20 11.83 -1.77
N ASN A 59 17.51 11.94 -2.04
CA ASN A 59 18.31 13.09 -1.55
C ASN A 59 18.12 14.36 -2.39
N LYS A 60 17.54 14.26 -3.60
CA LYS A 60 17.34 15.40 -4.52
C LYS A 60 15.90 15.57 -4.99
N CYS A 61 14.99 14.68 -4.58
CA CYS A 61 13.61 14.70 -5.01
C CYS A 61 12.66 14.70 -3.82
N ALA A 62 11.55 15.42 -3.95
CA ALA A 62 10.45 15.43 -3.01
C ALA A 62 9.39 14.42 -3.45
N VAL A 63 8.86 13.63 -2.52
CA VAL A 63 7.71 12.76 -2.82
C VAL A 63 6.45 13.36 -2.25
N GLN A 64 5.44 13.52 -3.11
CA GLN A 64 4.13 14.01 -2.76
C GLN A 64 3.08 12.93 -3.10
N LEU A 65 2.47 12.35 -2.07
CA LEU A 65 1.36 11.42 -2.21
C LEU A 65 0.04 12.18 -2.46
N ASP A 66 -0.81 11.59 -3.28
CA ASP A 66 -2.17 12.07 -3.50
C ASP A 66 -3.05 11.58 -2.35
N LEU A 67 -3.09 12.37 -1.27
CA LEU A 67 -3.90 12.08 -0.10
C LEU A 67 -5.37 12.37 -0.42
N ILE A 68 -6.12 11.34 -0.79
CA ILE A 68 -7.55 11.47 -1.16
C ILE A 68 -8.41 11.31 0.10
N CYS A 69 -9.15 12.35 0.47
CA CYS A 69 -10.16 12.30 1.54
C CYS A 69 -11.56 12.01 0.98
N SER A 70 -11.71 10.86 0.32
CA SER A 70 -13.04 10.39 -0.06
C SER A 70 -13.63 9.51 1.04
N ASN A 71 -14.95 9.38 1.06
CA ASN A 71 -15.64 8.43 1.95
C ASN A 71 -15.16 6.97 1.76
N ASP A 72 -14.59 6.64 0.60
CA ASP A 72 -14.03 5.32 0.31
C ASP A 72 -12.54 5.24 0.67
N MET A 73 -12.24 5.35 1.97
CA MET A 73 -10.87 5.20 2.47
C MET A 73 -10.31 3.79 2.27
N LYS A 74 -11.18 2.78 2.09
CA LYS A 74 -10.80 1.37 1.87
C LYS A 74 -9.90 1.20 0.65
N LYS A 75 -10.07 2.05 -0.37
CA LYS A 75 -9.18 2.03 -1.55
C LYS A 75 -7.73 2.32 -1.23
N ASN A 76 -7.43 3.22 -0.28
CA ASN A 76 -6.05 3.54 0.08
C ASN A 76 -5.56 2.71 1.27
N PHE A 77 -6.48 2.22 2.11
CA PHE A 77 -6.22 1.43 3.32
C PHE A 77 -6.93 0.07 3.24
N PRO A 78 -6.52 -0.83 2.32
CA PRO A 78 -7.26 -2.06 2.03
C PRO A 78 -7.31 -3.02 3.22
N LYS A 79 -6.23 -3.13 3.98
CA LYS A 79 -6.13 -3.98 5.19
C LYS A 79 -5.16 -3.34 6.19
N LYS A 80 -5.23 -3.77 7.46
CA LYS A 80 -4.31 -3.30 8.51
C LYS A 80 -2.87 -3.52 8.07
N GLY A 81 -2.05 -2.48 8.17
CA GLY A 81 -0.63 -2.51 7.82
C GLY A 81 -0.35 -2.31 6.33
N VAL A 82 -1.38 -2.29 5.48
CA VAL A 82 -1.25 -2.04 4.04
C VAL A 82 -1.80 -0.68 3.70
N VAL A 83 -0.96 0.13 3.07
CA VAL A 83 -1.32 1.46 2.63
C VAL A 83 -0.86 1.65 1.21
N LYS A 84 -1.73 2.17 0.35
CA LYS A 84 -1.38 2.49 -1.04
C LYS A 84 -1.90 3.87 -1.44
N PHE A 85 -1.06 4.60 -2.17
CA PHE A 85 -1.41 5.91 -2.74
C PHE A 85 -0.84 6.04 -4.14
N LYS A 86 -1.53 6.78 -5.00
CA LYS A 86 -0.86 7.41 -6.15
C LYS A 86 -0.06 8.60 -5.63
N GLY A 87 1.02 8.96 -6.31
CA GLY A 87 1.82 10.13 -5.93
C GLY A 87 2.75 10.54 -7.04
N THR A 88 3.39 11.68 -6.84
CA THR A 88 4.37 12.26 -7.76
C THR A 88 5.71 12.41 -7.03
N ILE A 89 6.78 12.01 -7.71
CA ILE A 89 8.15 12.29 -7.31
C ILE A 89 8.57 13.53 -8.08
N HIS A 90 8.78 14.62 -7.35
CA HIS A 90 9.24 15.90 -7.86
C HIS A 90 10.76 15.95 -7.78
N CYS A 91 11.42 15.92 -8.93
CA CYS A 91 12.85 16.12 -9.06
C CYS A 91 13.10 17.45 -9.78
N LYS A 92 14.32 18.00 -9.67
CA LYS A 92 14.68 19.32 -10.24
C LYS A 92 14.28 19.53 -11.71
N TYR A 93 14.23 18.48 -12.51
CA TYR A 93 14.01 18.56 -13.96
C TYR A 93 12.83 17.77 -14.48
N PHE A 94 12.19 16.97 -13.64
CA PHE A 94 11.10 16.10 -14.07
C PHE A 94 10.23 15.69 -12.91
N ASP A 95 8.97 15.42 -13.23
CA ASP A 95 8.00 14.83 -12.32
C ASP A 95 7.63 13.44 -12.81
N ILE A 96 7.66 12.44 -11.92
CA ILE A 96 7.24 11.08 -12.28
C ILE A 96 6.13 10.62 -11.35
N ARG A 97 5.04 10.15 -11.96
CA ARG A 97 3.89 9.61 -11.25
C ARG A 97 4.04 8.11 -11.04
N HIS A 98 3.81 7.67 -9.81
CA HIS A 98 3.90 6.27 -9.42
C HIS A 98 2.76 5.89 -8.47
N ILE A 99 2.60 4.57 -8.29
CA ILE A 99 1.85 4.02 -7.16
C ILE A 99 2.87 3.65 -6.07
N PHE A 100 2.59 4.08 -4.85
CA PHE A 100 3.36 3.81 -3.65
C PHE A 100 2.59 2.81 -2.81
N VAL A 101 3.26 1.75 -2.35
CA VAL A 101 2.66 0.72 -1.50
C VAL A 101 3.54 0.49 -0.29
N SER A 102 2.92 0.42 0.89
CA SER A 102 3.56 0.05 2.15
C SER A 102 2.88 -1.16 2.75
N PHE A 103 3.67 -2.16 3.12
CA PHE A 103 3.24 -3.35 3.89
C PHE A 103 3.61 -3.22 5.39
N THR A 104 4.01 -2.02 5.79
CA THR A 104 4.50 -1.71 7.14
C THR A 104 3.70 -0.59 7.79
N GLY A 105 2.51 -0.26 7.27
CA GLY A 105 1.68 0.85 7.73
C GLY A 105 2.29 2.22 7.49
N GLY A 106 3.09 2.38 6.43
CA GLY A 106 3.73 3.65 6.06
C GLY A 106 5.15 3.87 6.59
N ARG A 107 5.76 2.90 7.31
CA ARG A 107 7.16 3.01 7.77
C ARG A 107 8.14 3.05 6.60
N THR A 108 7.95 2.12 5.68
CA THR A 108 8.73 1.97 4.45
C THR A 108 7.80 1.79 3.27
N TRP A 109 8.20 2.36 2.14
CA TRP A 109 7.39 2.41 0.92
C TRP A 109 8.13 1.78 -0.25
N LYS A 110 7.41 0.99 -1.04
CA LYS A 110 7.84 0.53 -2.35
C LYS A 110 7.22 1.42 -3.43
N ILE A 111 8.00 1.73 -4.45
CA ILE A 111 7.54 2.43 -5.66
C ILE A 111 7.28 1.37 -6.72
N LEU A 112 6.06 1.34 -7.25
CA LEU A 112 5.72 0.46 -8.35
C LEU A 112 6.21 1.03 -9.68
N ASN A 113 6.42 0.15 -10.66
CA ASN A 113 6.77 0.58 -12.01
C ASN A 113 5.72 1.57 -12.56
N SER A 114 6.16 2.64 -13.22
CA SER A 114 5.28 3.71 -13.74
C SER A 114 4.27 3.23 -14.78
N GLN A 115 4.47 2.05 -15.38
CA GLN A 115 3.52 1.43 -16.29
C GLN A 115 2.27 0.89 -15.57
N VAL A 116 2.36 0.56 -14.28
CA VAL A 116 1.23 0.04 -13.48
C VAL A 116 0.29 1.19 -13.11
N ASP A 117 -0.97 1.11 -13.55
CA ASP A 117 -1.97 2.16 -13.33
C ASP A 117 -2.97 1.84 -12.19
N LYS A 118 -3.32 0.56 -12.04
CA LYS A 118 -4.18 0.08 -10.94
C LYS A 118 -3.51 -1.10 -10.27
N ILE A 119 -3.71 -1.21 -8.96
CA ILE A 119 -3.18 -2.30 -8.14
C ILE A 119 -4.19 -2.71 -7.08
N VAL A 120 -4.31 -4.00 -6.85
CA VAL A 120 -5.02 -4.61 -5.72
C VAL A 120 -4.13 -5.62 -5.02
N THR A 121 -4.41 -5.87 -3.74
CA THR A 121 -3.73 -6.86 -2.91
C THR A 121 -4.69 -8.00 -2.62
N PHE A 122 -4.23 -9.23 -2.67
CA PHE A 122 -5.04 -10.43 -2.42
C PHE A 122 -4.22 -11.48 -1.65
N ASN A 123 -4.84 -12.62 -1.32
CA ASN A 123 -4.25 -13.70 -0.54
C ASN A 123 -3.71 -13.17 0.80
N ASN A 124 -4.59 -12.48 1.54
CA ASN A 124 -4.27 -11.85 2.82
C ASN A 124 -2.95 -11.06 2.81
N ILE A 125 -2.85 -10.11 1.88
CA ILE A 125 -1.76 -9.11 1.80
C ILE A 125 -0.47 -9.66 1.16
N GLY A 126 -0.36 -10.98 0.94
CA GLY A 126 0.87 -11.57 0.39
C GLY A 126 1.10 -11.34 -1.09
N ALA A 127 0.04 -11.12 -1.88
CA ALA A 127 0.13 -11.03 -3.33
C ALA A 127 -0.48 -9.72 -3.86
N MET A 128 -0.02 -9.31 -5.04
CA MET A 128 -0.42 -8.08 -5.71
C MET A 128 -0.79 -8.38 -7.16
N PHE A 129 -1.87 -7.76 -7.61
CA PHE A 129 -2.29 -7.79 -9.01
C PHE A 129 -2.41 -6.36 -9.53
N GLY A 130 -1.79 -6.11 -10.67
CA GLY A 130 -1.79 -4.80 -11.30
C GLY A 130 -2.09 -4.84 -12.78
N THR A 131 -2.52 -3.70 -13.31
CA THR A 131 -2.82 -3.54 -14.73
C THR A 131 -2.13 -2.31 -15.29
N GLU A 132 -1.66 -2.40 -16.52
CA GLU A 132 -1.24 -1.23 -17.28
C GLU A 132 -2.45 -0.50 -17.86
N ARG A 133 -2.32 0.82 -18.10
CA ARG A 133 -3.46 1.63 -18.55
C ARG A 133 -3.93 1.31 -19.96
N THR A 134 -3.02 1.15 -20.92
CA THR A 134 -3.37 1.11 -22.36
C THR A 134 -2.81 -0.10 -23.09
N THR A 135 -1.90 -0.85 -22.49
CA THR A 135 -1.20 -1.95 -23.18
C THR A 135 -1.91 -3.28 -23.03
N GLY A 136 -2.99 -3.38 -22.24
CA GLY A 136 -3.67 -4.64 -21.97
C GLY A 136 -2.80 -5.69 -21.25
N ARG A 137 -1.72 -5.26 -20.58
CA ARG A 137 -0.86 -6.14 -19.77
C ARG A 137 -1.29 -6.13 -18.31
N ILE A 138 -1.23 -7.33 -17.72
CA ILE A 138 -1.40 -7.56 -16.28
C ILE A 138 -0.06 -7.89 -15.65
N TRP A 139 0.05 -7.57 -14.36
CA TRP A 139 1.22 -7.75 -13.52
C TRP A 139 0.80 -8.52 -12.28
N VAL A 140 1.54 -9.56 -11.91
CA VAL A 140 1.26 -10.36 -10.72
C VAL A 140 2.55 -10.52 -9.90
N SER A 141 2.44 -10.32 -8.61
CA SER A 141 3.51 -10.60 -7.64
C SER A 141 2.96 -11.41 -6.48
N TYR A 142 3.72 -12.39 -6.01
CA TYR A 142 3.36 -13.23 -4.86
C TYR A 142 4.21 -12.92 -3.62
N ASP A 143 5.09 -11.93 -3.71
CA ASP A 143 6.15 -11.63 -2.74
C ASP A 143 6.23 -10.12 -2.42
N GLU A 144 5.06 -9.50 -2.19
CA GLU A 144 4.92 -8.07 -1.89
C GLU A 144 5.58 -7.13 -2.94
N GLY A 145 5.65 -7.55 -4.21
CA GLY A 145 6.22 -6.77 -5.29
C GLY A 145 7.74 -6.85 -5.43
N ASN A 146 8.40 -7.83 -4.81
CA ASN A 146 9.84 -8.06 -5.03
C ASN A 146 10.11 -8.65 -6.42
N TYR A 147 9.25 -9.54 -6.88
CA TYR A 147 9.26 -10.13 -8.22
C TYR A 147 7.91 -9.96 -8.91
N TRP A 148 7.93 -9.73 -10.22
CA TRP A 148 6.74 -9.49 -11.03
C TRP A 148 6.68 -10.38 -12.27
N TYR A 149 5.59 -11.13 -12.41
CA TYR A 149 5.18 -11.80 -13.63
C TYR A 149 4.31 -10.87 -14.47
N LYS A 150 4.52 -10.85 -15.79
CA LYS A 150 3.75 -10.01 -16.71
C LYS A 150 3.10 -10.86 -17.79
N LYS A 151 1.85 -10.55 -18.14
CA LYS A 151 1.15 -11.24 -19.23
C LYS A 151 0.31 -10.24 -20.03
N TYR A 152 0.41 -10.32 -21.34
CA TYR A 152 -0.49 -9.58 -22.24
C TYR A 152 -1.77 -10.39 -22.45
N ILE A 153 -2.93 -9.77 -22.22
CA ILE A 153 -4.23 -10.44 -22.33
C ILE A 153 -5.17 -9.77 -23.34
N ARG A 154 -4.66 -8.85 -24.17
CA ARG A 154 -5.44 -8.12 -25.18
C ARG A 154 -6.63 -7.32 -24.62
N ALA A 155 -6.55 -6.93 -23.34
CA ALA A 155 -7.50 -5.99 -22.76
C ALA A 155 -7.24 -4.56 -23.28
N TYR A 156 -8.26 -3.70 -23.19
CA TYR A 156 -8.16 -2.27 -23.49
C TYR A 156 -7.82 -1.48 -22.22
N GLU A 157 -8.52 -0.39 -21.93
CA GLU A 157 -8.29 0.41 -20.71
C GLU A 157 -9.00 -0.24 -19.52
N PHE A 158 -8.25 -0.68 -18.51
CA PHE A 158 -8.85 -1.14 -17.26
C PHE A 158 -9.39 0.06 -16.48
N ILE A 159 -10.69 0.05 -16.20
CA ILE A 159 -11.37 1.14 -15.48
C ILE A 159 -11.62 0.79 -14.02
N ASP A 160 -11.69 -0.49 -13.66
CA ASP A 160 -11.82 -0.90 -12.26
C ASP A 160 -11.24 -2.29 -11.98
N LEU A 161 -10.85 -2.50 -10.71
CA LEU A 161 -10.34 -3.76 -10.17
C LEU A 161 -10.96 -4.02 -8.79
N GLU A 162 -11.52 -5.20 -8.60
CA GLU A 162 -12.09 -5.65 -7.33
C GLU A 162 -11.54 -7.04 -6.97
N THR A 163 -11.32 -7.28 -5.69
CA THR A 163 -10.81 -8.55 -5.17
C THR A 163 -11.84 -9.26 -4.33
N PHE A 164 -12.05 -10.54 -4.62
CA PHE A 164 -12.79 -11.47 -3.80
C PHE A 164 -11.75 -12.38 -3.16
N ASP A 165 -11.34 -12.03 -1.94
CA ASP A 165 -10.26 -12.66 -1.18
C ASP A 165 -10.87 -13.49 -0.04
N TYR A 166 -11.38 -14.67 -0.39
CA TYR A 166 -11.89 -15.66 0.56
C TYR A 166 -10.94 -16.87 0.63
N PRO A 167 -10.90 -17.62 1.74
CA PRO A 167 -9.93 -18.70 1.95
C PRO A 167 -9.78 -19.69 0.79
N ASP A 168 -10.87 -20.02 0.10
CA ASP A 168 -10.88 -20.97 -1.03
C ASP A 168 -11.10 -20.30 -2.39
N ASN A 169 -11.39 -18.99 -2.41
CA ASN A 169 -11.67 -18.25 -3.64
C ASN A 169 -10.77 -17.01 -3.70
N LEU A 170 -9.72 -17.11 -4.51
CA LEU A 170 -8.84 -15.99 -4.83
C LEU A 170 -9.18 -15.48 -6.23
N ILE A 171 -10.24 -14.68 -6.33
CA ILE A 171 -10.73 -14.19 -7.62
C ILE A 171 -10.54 -12.67 -7.70
N ILE A 172 -10.04 -12.22 -8.85
CA ILE A 172 -9.94 -10.79 -9.15
C ILE A 172 -10.83 -10.49 -10.33
N ALA A 173 -11.77 -9.57 -10.15
CA ALA A 173 -12.59 -9.05 -11.22
C ALA A 173 -11.98 -7.75 -11.76
N ALA A 174 -11.92 -7.63 -13.08
CA ALA A 174 -11.45 -6.42 -13.74
C ALA A 174 -12.42 -6.01 -14.83
N ILE A 175 -12.76 -4.73 -14.87
CA ILE A 175 -13.58 -4.16 -15.94
C ILE A 175 -12.65 -3.41 -16.88
N SER A 176 -12.69 -3.77 -18.15
CA SER A 176 -12.02 -3.06 -19.23
C SER A 176 -13.03 -2.37 -20.12
N TYR A 177 -12.69 -1.16 -20.60
CA TYR A 177 -13.51 -0.40 -21.52
C TYR A 177 -12.76 -0.16 -22.83
N ASN A 178 -13.38 -0.56 -23.92
CA ASN A 178 -12.93 -0.28 -25.28
C ASN A 178 -13.65 0.96 -25.81
N LYS A 179 -12.97 2.11 -25.78
CA LYS A 179 -13.47 3.38 -26.31
C LYS A 179 -13.84 3.34 -27.79
N PHE A 180 -13.09 2.61 -28.61
CA PHE A 180 -13.31 2.57 -30.06
C PHE A 180 -14.58 1.79 -30.43
N LYS A 181 -14.87 0.74 -29.68
CA LYS A 181 -16.06 -0.10 -29.91
C LYS A 181 -17.23 0.24 -28.99
N ASN A 182 -17.02 1.11 -28.00
CA ASN A 182 -17.96 1.41 -26.93
C ASN A 182 -18.45 0.13 -26.20
N ILE A 183 -17.50 -0.77 -25.86
CA ILE A 183 -17.80 -2.08 -25.23
C ILE A 183 -17.09 -2.18 -23.89
N TYR A 184 -17.81 -2.68 -22.88
CA TYR A 184 -17.26 -3.09 -21.60
C TYR A 184 -16.98 -4.59 -21.61
N SER A 185 -15.87 -5.01 -21.01
CA SER A 185 -15.50 -6.41 -20.88
C SER A 185 -15.17 -6.71 -19.42
N LEU A 186 -15.76 -7.77 -18.88
CA LEU A 186 -15.46 -8.29 -17.55
C LEU A 186 -14.45 -9.42 -17.66
N PHE A 187 -13.34 -9.31 -16.92
CA PHE A 187 -12.34 -10.35 -16.77
C PHE A 187 -12.40 -10.90 -15.35
N LEU A 188 -12.40 -12.23 -15.22
CA LEU A 188 -12.27 -12.92 -13.95
C LEU A 188 -10.96 -13.69 -13.94
N PHE A 189 -10.05 -13.35 -13.03
CA PHE A 189 -8.79 -14.03 -12.83
C PHE A 189 -8.91 -14.92 -11.60
N ASN A 190 -8.81 -16.24 -11.80
CA ASN A 190 -8.86 -17.21 -10.72
C ASN A 190 -7.43 -17.63 -10.32
N PHE A 191 -7.06 -17.34 -9.08
CA PHE A 191 -5.77 -17.68 -8.47
C PHE A 191 -5.85 -18.83 -7.47
N SER A 192 -7.03 -19.43 -7.26
CA SER A 192 -7.22 -20.51 -6.25
C SER A 192 -6.33 -21.72 -6.49
N ASN A 193 -6.01 -22.03 -7.76
CA ASN A 193 -5.22 -23.21 -8.15
C ASN A 193 -3.77 -22.89 -8.52
N ILE A 194 -3.30 -21.65 -8.34
CA ILE A 194 -1.93 -21.27 -8.71
C ILE A 194 -0.93 -21.53 -7.58
N LEU A 195 -1.43 -21.60 -6.34
CA LEU A 195 -0.63 -21.82 -5.15
C LEU A 195 -0.91 -23.24 -4.64
N ASP A 196 0.06 -24.13 -4.80
CA ASP A 196 -0.11 -25.58 -4.60
C ASP A 196 -0.26 -26.01 -3.12
N ARG A 197 -0.11 -25.08 -2.17
CA ARG A 197 -0.17 -25.39 -0.74
C ARG A 197 -0.78 -24.27 0.11
N THR A 198 -1.34 -24.69 1.23
CA THR A 198 -1.77 -23.79 2.32
C THR A 198 -0.57 -23.42 3.19
N CYS A 199 -0.53 -22.16 3.65
CA CYS A 199 0.53 -21.69 4.54
C CYS A 199 0.52 -22.43 5.88
N GLN A 200 1.70 -22.75 6.39
CA GLN A 200 1.96 -23.37 7.69
C GLN A 200 2.54 -22.34 8.66
N ASP A 201 2.69 -22.67 9.94
CA ASP A 201 3.13 -21.72 10.97
C ASP A 201 4.50 -21.07 10.67
N ASP A 202 5.41 -21.81 10.04
CA ASP A 202 6.74 -21.34 9.65
C ASP A 202 6.73 -20.37 8.45
N ASP A 203 5.62 -20.28 7.72
CA ASP A 203 5.40 -19.29 6.65
C ASP A 203 5.03 -17.91 7.19
N PHE A 204 4.75 -17.80 8.49
CA PHE A 204 4.35 -16.56 9.13
C PHE A 204 5.46 -15.97 9.99
N GLU A 205 5.40 -14.65 10.17
CA GLU A 205 6.27 -13.90 11.07
C GLU A 205 5.49 -12.85 11.85
N SER A 206 5.89 -12.64 13.11
CA SER A 206 5.32 -11.58 13.93
C SER A 206 5.94 -10.24 13.54
N ARG A 207 5.12 -9.34 13.00
CA ARG A 207 5.52 -7.96 12.68
C ARG A 207 4.93 -6.99 13.70
N TYR A 208 5.80 -6.31 14.43
CA TYR A 208 5.40 -5.26 15.35
C TYR A 208 4.93 -4.00 14.63
N VAL A 209 3.95 -3.32 15.22
CA VAL A 209 3.57 -1.96 14.84
C VAL A 209 4.65 -1.01 15.29
N GLY A 210 5.66 -0.83 14.44
CA GLY A 210 6.77 0.07 14.76
C GLY A 210 6.31 1.52 14.88
N ARG A 211 6.73 2.21 15.91
CA ARG A 211 6.71 3.67 16.02
C ARG A 211 8.15 4.17 15.76
N TYR A 212 8.38 5.48 15.78
CA TYR A 212 9.72 6.00 15.45
C TYR A 212 10.78 5.65 16.50
N TYR A 213 10.40 5.63 17.78
CA TYR A 213 11.32 5.45 18.91
C TYR A 213 11.13 4.12 19.67
N GLY A 214 10.33 3.21 19.12
CA GLY A 214 10.04 1.92 19.76
C GLY A 214 8.80 1.25 19.19
N ASN A 215 8.46 0.08 19.71
CA ASN A 215 7.22 -0.63 19.35
C ASN A 215 6.12 -0.46 20.40
N CYS A 216 6.47 0.05 21.59
CA CYS A 216 5.52 0.41 22.64
C CYS A 216 4.89 1.77 22.33
N PHE A 217 3.58 1.88 22.48
CA PHE A 217 2.85 3.13 22.40
C PHE A 217 1.62 3.09 23.29
N GLN A 218 1.45 4.10 24.13
CA GLN A 218 0.40 4.22 25.13
C GLN A 218 0.31 2.95 26.01
N GLY A 219 1.47 2.43 26.43
CA GLY A 219 1.58 1.21 27.23
C GLY A 219 1.22 -0.08 26.50
N GLN A 220 1.07 -0.06 25.17
CA GLN A 220 0.72 -1.22 24.35
C GLN A 220 1.79 -1.59 23.33
N LEU A 221 2.13 -2.87 23.29
CA LEU A 221 2.99 -3.50 22.30
C LEU A 221 2.13 -4.39 21.38
N ILE A 222 1.90 -3.94 20.15
CA ILE A 222 1.03 -4.62 19.20
C ILE A 222 1.86 -5.29 18.11
N SER A 223 1.56 -6.55 17.81
CA SER A 223 2.13 -7.29 16.67
C SER A 223 1.07 -8.06 15.89
N TYR A 224 1.35 -8.27 14.61
CA TYR A 224 0.49 -9.01 13.68
C TYR A 224 1.25 -10.23 13.15
N LEU A 225 0.56 -11.36 13.06
CA LEU A 225 1.12 -12.56 12.43
C LEU A 225 0.92 -12.47 10.91
N MET A 226 1.92 -11.96 10.21
CA MET A 226 1.90 -11.68 8.78
C MET A 226 2.55 -12.82 8.00
N LYS A 227 2.05 -13.10 6.79
CA LYS A 227 2.72 -14.03 5.88
C LYS A 227 4.08 -13.45 5.47
N LYS A 228 5.13 -14.28 5.49
CA LYS A 228 6.46 -13.89 5.00
C LYS A 228 6.38 -13.58 3.50
N PRO A 229 7.12 -12.57 2.99
CA PRO A 229 7.12 -12.29 1.56
C PRO A 229 7.71 -13.43 0.72
N SER A 230 8.59 -14.24 1.32
CA SER A 230 9.18 -15.43 0.69
C SER A 230 8.26 -16.66 0.69
N ALA A 231 7.15 -16.63 1.43
CA ALA A 231 6.22 -17.75 1.55
C ALA A 231 5.18 -17.72 0.42
N ILE A 232 5.42 -18.55 -0.59
CA ILE A 232 4.52 -18.75 -1.73
C ILE A 232 3.51 -19.85 -1.35
N CYS A 233 2.44 -19.44 -0.68
CA CYS A 233 1.35 -20.30 -0.21
C CYS A 233 0.04 -19.49 -0.07
N VAL A 234 -1.08 -20.20 0.03
CA VAL A 234 -2.41 -19.62 0.30
C VAL A 234 -2.57 -19.41 1.80
N ASP A 235 -2.79 -18.17 2.22
CA ASP A 235 -3.17 -17.84 3.59
C ASP A 235 -4.69 -17.92 3.71
N LYS A 236 -5.18 -19.04 4.24
CA LYS A 236 -6.62 -19.33 4.41
C LYS A 236 -7.26 -18.65 5.62
N ARG A 237 -6.55 -17.81 6.36
CA ARG A 237 -7.12 -17.13 7.53
C ARG A 237 -8.14 -16.08 7.07
N THR A 238 -9.27 -15.96 7.75
CA THR A 238 -10.24 -14.89 7.45
C THR A 238 -9.78 -13.55 8.02
N GLU A 239 -9.03 -13.57 9.12
CA GLU A 239 -8.50 -12.40 9.79
C GLU A 239 -7.04 -12.60 10.20
N VAL A 240 -6.27 -11.50 10.20
CA VAL A 240 -4.87 -11.50 10.67
C VAL A 240 -4.86 -11.57 12.19
N LYS A 241 -4.20 -12.59 12.75
CA LYS A 241 -4.03 -12.74 14.21
C LYS A 241 -3.23 -11.58 14.78
N VAL A 242 -3.79 -10.92 15.80
CA VAL A 242 -3.17 -9.79 16.51
C VAL A 242 -2.76 -10.24 17.90
N THR A 243 -1.56 -9.86 18.33
CA THR A 243 -1.09 -10.04 19.71
C THR A 243 -0.87 -8.66 20.32
N MET A 244 -1.47 -8.43 21.49
CA MET A 244 -1.35 -7.19 22.25
C MET A 244 -0.80 -7.50 23.63
N ASN A 245 0.38 -6.97 23.93
CA ASN A 245 1.03 -7.09 25.22
C ASN A 245 1.14 -5.72 25.88
N THR A 246 1.15 -5.67 27.21
CA THR A 246 1.47 -4.46 27.95
C THR A 246 2.97 -4.16 27.87
N CYS A 247 3.33 -2.89 27.86
CA CYS A 247 4.72 -2.44 27.95
C CYS A 247 4.82 -1.19 28.82
N PRO A 248 6.01 -0.90 29.40
CA PRO A 248 6.22 0.32 30.16
C PRO A 248 5.94 1.56 29.31
N CYS A 249 5.25 2.55 29.88
CA CYS A 249 5.02 3.82 29.19
C CYS A 249 6.34 4.53 28.91
N ALA A 250 6.39 5.24 27.79
CA ALA A 250 7.50 6.10 27.42
C ALA A 250 7.08 7.58 27.43
N ILE A 251 8.03 8.52 27.42
CA ILE A 251 7.72 9.96 27.45
C ILE A 251 6.92 10.41 26.20
N GLU A 252 7.00 9.64 25.12
CA GLU A 252 6.25 9.82 23.90
C GLU A 252 4.75 9.56 24.06
N ASP A 253 4.34 8.81 25.08
CA ASP A 253 2.95 8.43 25.33
C ASP A 253 2.11 9.55 25.96
N PHE A 254 2.78 10.54 26.55
CA PHE A 254 2.14 11.68 27.20
C PHE A 254 1.91 12.82 26.21
N GLN A 255 0.68 13.36 26.24
CA GLN A 255 0.34 14.62 25.59
C GLN A 255 1.00 15.78 26.36
N TRP A 256 1.42 16.80 25.64
CA TRP A 256 1.98 18.03 26.21
C TRP A 256 0.87 19.00 26.58
#